data_AF-A0A0N1CS41-F1
#
_entry.id   AF-A0A0N1CS41-F1
#
_cell.length_a   1.000
_cell.length_b   1.000
_cell.length_c   1.000
_cell.angle_alpha   90.00
_cell.angle_beta   90.00
_cell.angle_gamma   90.00
#
_symmetry.space_group_name_H-M   'P 1'
#
loop_
_entity.id
_entity.type
_entity.pdbx_description
1 polymer ?
#
loop_
_entity_poly.entity_id
_entity_poly.type
_entity_poly.pdbx_seq_one_letter_code
_entity_poly.pdbx_strand_id
1 'polypeptide(L)' 'MWGNWCGPGHGGGTAVDTLDRLCERHDKCYGDRGYFSCACDAQLKAEIDRFSGQMKSNERAVAAAIKLVFSTGVCNPF' A
#
# COMPACT_ATOMS: atom_id res chain seq x y z
N MET A 1 -5.47 9.11 -0.38
CA MET A 1 -4.19 9.49 -0.99
C MET A 1 -3.24 9.88 0.11
N TRP A 2 -1.97 9.52 -0.01
CA TRP A 2 -0.95 9.78 0.99
C TRP A 2 0.44 9.84 0.37
N GLY A 3 1.26 10.79 0.79
CA GLY A 3 2.63 10.96 0.31
C GLY A 3 2.75 11.02 -1.22
N ASN A 4 3.79 10.40 -1.76
CA ASN A 4 4.14 10.39 -3.18
C ASN A 4 3.71 9.11 -3.91
N TRP A 5 3.34 8.06 -3.16
CA TRP A 5 3.09 6.72 -3.69
C TRP A 5 1.68 6.20 -3.43
N CYS A 6 1.03 6.56 -2.31
CA CYS A 6 -0.28 5.97 -2.00
C CYS A 6 -1.45 6.63 -2.75
N GLY A 7 -1.99 5.94 -3.76
CA GLY A 7 -3.32 6.19 -4.35
C GLY A 7 -3.31 6.53 -5.84
N PRO A 8 -4.49 6.72 -6.46
CA PRO A 8 -4.58 7.04 -7.88
C PRO A 8 -3.84 8.34 -8.22
N GLY A 9 -3.03 8.33 -9.28
CA GLY A 9 -2.20 9.47 -9.70
C GLY A 9 -0.91 9.65 -8.89
N HIS A 10 -0.60 8.72 -7.98
CA HIS A 10 0.68 8.63 -7.28
C HIS A 10 1.50 7.47 -7.89
N GLY A 11 2.78 7.36 -7.52
CA GLY A 11 3.67 6.29 -8.03
C GLY A 11 5.09 6.72 -8.39
N GLY A 12 5.59 7.81 -7.79
CA GLY A 12 6.94 8.29 -8.09
C GLY A 12 7.46 9.33 -7.11
N GLY A 13 8.79 9.43 -6.99
CA GLY A 13 9.47 10.32 -6.05
C GLY A 13 10.01 9.58 -4.82
N THR A 14 10.48 10.33 -3.81
CA THR A 14 11.03 9.74 -2.57
C THR A 14 9.91 9.49 -1.58
N ALA A 15 9.80 8.27 -1.04
CA ALA A 15 8.83 7.96 0.00
C ALA A 15 9.04 8.85 1.25
N VAL A 16 7.97 9.51 1.71
CA VAL A 16 8.07 10.54 2.77
C VAL A 16 7.90 10.01 4.18
N ASP A 17 7.30 8.83 4.35
CA ASP A 17 7.15 8.13 5.63
C ASP A 17 7.02 6.61 5.45
N THR A 18 6.61 5.90 6.51
CA THR A 18 6.56 4.44 6.52
C THR A 18 5.49 3.92 5.57
N LEU A 19 4.28 4.44 5.64
CA LEU A 19 3.14 4.07 4.80
C LEU A 19 3.43 4.38 3.33
N ASP A 20 3.98 5.57 3.04
CA ASP A 20 4.34 5.93 1.67
C ASP A 20 5.38 4.96 1.09
N ARG A 21 6.33 4.48 1.91
CA ARG A 21 7.30 3.45 1.50
C ARG A 21 6.65 2.09 1.27
N LEU A 22 5.58 1.75 2.00
CA LEU A 22 4.83 0.52 1.75
C LEU A 22 4.05 0.62 0.44
N CYS A 23 3.44 1.77 0.15
CA CYS A 23 2.80 2.03 -1.14
C CYS A 23 3.82 1.99 -2.29
N GLU A 24 5.02 2.54 -2.11
CA GLU A 24 6.09 2.42 -3.10
C GLU A 24 6.41 0.97 -3.45
N ARG A 25 6.46 0.08 -2.44
CA ARG A 25 6.69 -1.35 -2.68
C ARG A 25 5.50 -2.01 -3.37
N HIS A 26 4.28 -1.64 -2.99
CA HIS A 26 3.05 -2.14 -3.60
C HIS A 26 2.96 -1.76 -5.09
N ASP A 27 3.24 -0.50 -5.42
CA ASP A 27 3.25 0.00 -6.80
C ASP A 27 4.30 -0.72 -7.65
N LYS A 28 5.51 -0.94 -7.09
CA LYS A 28 6.55 -1.74 -7.76
C LYS A 28 6.11 -3.18 -7.99
N CYS A 29 5.44 -3.80 -7.01
CA CYS A 29 4.89 -5.15 -7.15
C CYS A 29 3.83 -5.21 -8.27
N TYR A 30 2.95 -4.20 -8.38
CA TYR A 30 2.03 -4.08 -9.50
C TYR A 30 2.74 -3.85 -10.84
N GLY A 31 3.85 -3.10 -10.86
CA GLY A 31 4.69 -2.96 -12.06
C GLY A 31 5.23 -4.29 -12.58
N ASP A 32 5.62 -5.18 -11.66
CA ASP A 32 6.18 -6.49 -12.00
C ASP A 32 5.13 -7.56 -12.31
N ARG A 33 3.99 -7.54 -11.61
CA ARG A 33 2.96 -8.61 -11.63
C ARG A 33 1.67 -8.23 -12.35
N GLY A 34 1.52 -6.96 -12.71
CA GLY A 34 0.27 -6.39 -13.21
C GLY A 34 -0.64 -5.88 -12.09
N TYR A 35 -1.52 -4.96 -12.48
CA TYR A 35 -2.52 -4.37 -11.59
C TYR A 35 -3.49 -5.40 -11.03
N PHE A 36 -3.99 -5.11 -9.82
CA PHE A 36 -4.93 -5.95 -9.07
C PHE A 36 -4.37 -7.31 -8.64
N SER A 37 -3.05 -7.50 -8.60
CA SER A 37 -2.49 -8.77 -8.09
C SER A 37 -2.85 -8.98 -6.61
N CYS A 38 -3.59 -10.06 -6.31
CA CYS A 38 -3.94 -10.43 -4.94
C CYS A 38 -2.69 -10.63 -4.05
N ALA A 39 -1.59 -11.08 -4.65
CA ALA A 39 -0.35 -11.31 -3.94
C ALA A 39 0.31 -9.97 -3.51
N CYS A 40 0.28 -8.94 -4.35
CA CYS A 40 0.76 -7.61 -3.99
C CYS A 40 -0.12 -6.98 -2.91
N ASP A 41 -1.43 -7.12 -3.02
CA ASP A 41 -2.39 -6.61 -2.03
C ASP A 41 -2.22 -7.31 -0.68
N ALA A 42 -2.05 -8.63 -0.68
CA ALA A 42 -1.78 -9.41 0.53
C ALA A 42 -0.46 -8.98 1.19
N GLN A 43 0.59 -8.74 0.39
CA GLN A 43 1.87 -8.24 0.88
C GLN A 43 1.70 -6.86 1.55
N LEU A 44 1.03 -5.92 0.90
CA LEU A 44 0.80 -4.58 1.45
C LEU A 44 0.06 -4.66 2.79
N LYS A 45 -0.99 -5.47 2.90
CA LYS A 45 -1.74 -5.66 4.15
C LYS A 45 -0.85 -6.23 5.27
N ALA A 46 -0.02 -7.23 4.96
CA ALA A 46 0.89 -7.82 5.92
C ALA A 46 1.99 -6.83 6.36
N GLU A 47 2.50 -6.02 5.46
CA GLU A 47 3.47 -4.97 5.77
C GLU A 47 2.86 -3.86 6.64
N ILE A 48 1.62 -3.43 6.35
CA ILE A 48 0.90 -2.46 7.19
C ILE A 48 0.79 -2.96 8.63
N ASP A 49 0.42 -4.23 8.83
CA ASP A 49 0.33 -4.81 10.18
C ASP A 49 1.70 -4.82 10.88
N ARG A 50 2.73 -5.27 10.16
CA ARG A 50 4.11 -5.39 10.67
C ARG A 50 4.72 -4.03 11.04
N PHE A 51 4.47 -3.00 10.25
CA PHE A 51 5.11 -1.69 10.40
C PHE A 51 4.21 -0.64 11.06
N SER A 52 2.98 -1.00 11.46
CA SER A 52 2.03 -0.11 12.15
C SER A 52 2.61 0.59 13.39
N GLY A 53 3.54 -0.05 14.10
CA GLY A 53 4.23 0.53 15.26
C GLY A 53 5.17 1.69 14.92
N GLN A 54 5.64 1.78 13.68
CA GLN A 54 6.56 2.82 13.20
C GLN A 54 5.81 4.03 12.59
N MET A 55 4.51 3.88 12.36
CA MET A 55 3.67 4.89 11.74
C MET A 55 3.20 5.96 12.75
N LYS A 56 3.03 7.20 12.30
CA LYS A 56 2.34 8.26 13.07
C LYS A 56 0.83 7.95 13.17
N SER A 57 0.10 8.62 14.05
CA SER A 57 -1.33 8.33 14.27
C SER A 57 -2.20 8.55 13.02
N ASN A 58 -1.94 9.64 12.28
CA ASN A 58 -2.61 9.94 11.02
C ASN A 58 -2.24 8.92 9.93
N GLU A 59 -0.96 8.55 9.85
CA GLU A 59 -0.46 7.53 8.94
C GLU A 59 -1.12 6.16 9.20
N ARG A 60 -1.26 5.74 10.46
CA ARG A 60 -1.99 4.52 10.83
C ARG A 60 -3.46 4.54 10.43
N ALA A 61 -4.14 5.68 10.59
CA ALA A 61 -5.54 5.80 10.19
C ALA A 61 -5.70 5.61 8.68
N VAL A 62 -4.80 6.19 7.87
CA VAL A 62 -4.81 6.01 6.43
C VAL A 62 -4.40 4.60 6.03
N ALA A 63 -3.41 4.00 6.69
CA ALA A 63 -3.00 2.62 6.47
C ALA A 63 -4.17 1.64 6.72
N ALA A 64 -4.96 1.87 7.78
CA ALA A 64 -6.14 1.07 8.07
C ALA A 64 -7.21 1.19 6.97
N ALA A 65 -7.45 2.38 6.44
CA ALA A 65 -8.36 2.59 5.31
C ALA A 65 -7.88 1.87 4.04
N ILE A 66 -6.58 1.95 3.74
CA ILE A 66 -5.96 1.24 2.60
C ILE A 66 -6.12 -0.27 2.77
N LYS A 67 -5.80 -0.81 3.95
CA LYS A 67 -5.96 -2.23 4.27
C LYS A 67 -7.41 -2.70 4.05
N LEU A 68 -8.40 -1.88 4.43
CA LEU A 68 -9.81 -2.19 4.24
C LEU A 68 -10.17 -2.30 2.75
N VAL A 69 -9.75 -1.35 1.92
CA VAL A 69 -9.98 -1.36 0.46
C VAL A 69 -9.47 -2.66 -0.17
N PHE A 70 -8.25 -3.08 0.18
CA PHE A 70 -7.65 -4.33 -0.32
C PHE A 70 -8.13 -5.61 0.39
N SER A 71 -9.04 -5.50 1.35
CA SER A 71 -9.68 -6.65 1.99
C SER A 71 -11.07 -6.93 1.42
N THR A 72 -11.70 -5.94 0.78
CA THR A 72 -13.04 -6.05 0.19
C THR A 72 -13.04 -5.96 -1.34
N GLY A 73 -11.98 -5.43 -1.95
CA GLY A 73 -11.84 -5.32 -3.40
C GLY A 73 -11.62 -6.65 -4.11
N VAL A 74 -12.08 -6.73 -5.36
CA VAL A 74 -11.76 -7.84 -6.27
C VAL A 74 -10.30 -7.72 -6.69
N CYS A 75 -9.54 -8.81 -6.58
CA CYS A 75 -8.16 -8.90 -7.06
C CYS A 75 -8.00 -10.15 -7.95
N ASN A 76 -7.00 -10.12 -8.83
CA ASN A 76 -6.58 -11.24 -9.67
C ASN A 76 -5.66 -12.20 -8.88
N PRO A 77 -6.03 -13.48 -8.73
CA PRO A 77 -5.23 -14.44 -7.99
C PRO A 77 -4.02 -14.99 -8.77
N PHE A 78 -3.89 -14.72 -10.07
CA PHE A 78 -2.88 -15.27 -10.97
C PHE A 78 -1.75 -14.29 -11.26
#